data_AF-A0A1F3U6L3-F1
#
_entry.id   AF-A0A1F3U6L3-F1
#
_cell.length_a   1.000
_cell.length_b   1.000
_cell.length_c   1.000
_cell.angle_alpha   90.00
_cell.angle_beta   90.00
_cell.angle_gamma   90.00
#
_symmetry.space_group_name_H-M   'P 1'
#
loop_
_entity.id
_entity.type
_entity.pdbx_description
1 polymer ?
#
loop_
_entity_poly.entity_id
_entity_poly.type
_entity_poly.pdbx_seq_one_letter_code
_entity_poly.pdbx_strand_id
1 'polypeptide(L)'
;MTFGGGLFNFVVPYPFWARVIASKGSPITTRLESVVLPWSSSIALDEAVLNEKGFIAATLLNTTRFGGKQTGTFVIDPQQPPSQQNLGEQIVAVSLAKSGAGDSPNATRMVVVGNSAFLTDEFVKNSPQNLAFGMEALSWLSQEESLAGIQIKQKIERKLLFENKTQVALVKYGNMLLALLLPAGFGAFRLMRRRHLRKLVYSSY
;
A
#
# COMPACT_ATOMS: atom_id res chain seq x y z
N MET A 1 -7.55 -8.12 -13.30
CA MET A 1 -8.68 -8.28 -14.24
C MET A 1 -8.79 -9.73 -14.63
N THR A 2 -10.00 -10.27 -14.72
CA THR A 2 -10.22 -11.59 -15.30
C THR A 2 -10.31 -11.44 -16.82
N PHE A 3 -9.29 -11.88 -17.54
CA PHE A 3 -9.38 -12.02 -19.00
C PHE A 3 -9.69 -13.48 -19.32
N GLY A 4 -10.86 -13.76 -19.87
CA GLY A 4 -11.25 -15.12 -20.23
C GLY A 4 -12.70 -15.23 -20.73
N GLY A 5 -12.86 -15.61 -22.00
CA GLY A 5 -14.11 -16.13 -22.56
C GLY A 5 -14.12 -17.66 -22.58
N GLY A 6 -13.78 -18.30 -21.45
CA GLY A 6 -13.64 -19.76 -21.33
C GLY A 6 -13.43 -20.23 -19.89
N LEU A 7 -13.24 -21.54 -19.68
CA LEU A 7 -13.13 -22.22 -18.38
C LEU A 7 -12.00 -21.73 -17.44
N PHE A 8 -11.11 -20.83 -17.89
CA PHE A 8 -9.97 -20.34 -17.12
C PHE A 8 -9.94 -18.82 -17.07
N ASN A 9 -9.82 -18.29 -15.85
CA ASN A 9 -9.76 -16.87 -15.54
C ASN A 9 -8.32 -16.49 -15.17
N PHE A 10 -7.65 -15.68 -15.99
CA PHE A 10 -6.30 -15.19 -15.70
C PHE A 10 -6.35 -13.77 -15.15
N VAL A 11 -5.75 -13.57 -13.96
CA VAL A 11 -5.60 -12.25 -13.33
C VAL A 11 -4.23 -11.68 -13.67
N VAL A 12 -4.20 -10.75 -14.63
CA VAL A 12 -2.95 -10.06 -15.01
C VAL A 12 -2.90 -8.69 -14.33
N PRO A 13 -1.77 -8.31 -13.69
CA PRO A 13 -1.60 -6.97 -13.14
C PRO A 13 -1.50 -5.95 -14.28
N TYR A 14 -2.42 -4.99 -14.31
CA TYR A 14 -2.45 -3.98 -15.34
C TYR A 14 -1.72 -2.69 -14.89
N PRO A 15 -0.67 -2.23 -15.60
CA PRO A 15 0.19 -1.14 -15.13
C PRO A 15 -0.53 0.18 -14.82
N PHE A 16 -1.59 0.50 -15.57
CA PHE A 16 -2.34 1.75 -15.40
C PHE A 16 -3.37 1.71 -14.27
N TRP A 17 -3.57 0.56 -13.62
CA TRP A 17 -4.37 0.46 -12.40
C TRP A 17 -3.46 0.59 -11.19
N ALA A 18 -3.06 1.82 -10.93
CA ALA A 18 -2.07 2.13 -9.92
C ALA A 18 -2.62 1.81 -8.52
N ARG A 19 -1.88 0.99 -7.78
CA ARG A 19 -2.05 0.90 -6.33
C ARG A 19 -1.27 2.06 -5.70
N VAL A 20 -2.00 3.02 -5.16
CA VAL A 20 -1.45 4.25 -4.58
C VAL A 20 -1.47 4.17 -3.07
N ILE A 21 -0.48 4.77 -2.43
CA ILE A 21 -0.27 4.71 -0.98
C ILE A 21 -1.08 5.82 -0.33
N ALA A 22 -1.71 5.49 0.80
CA ALA A 22 -2.40 6.45 1.62
C ALA A 22 -1.40 7.18 2.54
N SER A 23 -1.43 8.52 2.49
CA SER A 23 -0.67 9.37 3.39
C SER A 23 -1.32 9.39 4.77
N LYS A 24 -0.52 9.40 5.83
CA LYS A 24 -1.03 9.41 7.22
C LYS A 24 -1.37 10.82 7.74
N GLY A 25 -1.24 11.85 6.91
CA GLY A 25 -1.42 13.24 7.30
C GLY A 25 -2.86 13.74 7.39
N SER A 26 -3.86 12.91 7.09
CA SER A 26 -5.27 13.31 7.06
C SER A 26 -6.17 12.27 7.74
N PRO A 27 -7.22 12.68 8.47
CA PRO A 27 -8.18 11.76 9.08
C PRO A 27 -8.88 10.84 8.06
N ILE A 28 -8.99 11.29 6.80
CA ILE A 28 -9.59 10.52 5.69
C ILE A 28 -8.81 9.21 5.43
N THR A 29 -7.49 9.25 5.62
CA THR A 29 -6.57 8.20 5.16
C THR A 29 -5.87 7.46 6.29
N THR A 30 -6.08 7.85 7.55
CA THR A 30 -5.43 7.24 8.73
C THR A 30 -5.59 5.72 8.80
N ARG A 31 -6.76 5.21 8.36
CA ARG A 31 -7.11 3.78 8.41
C ARG A 31 -6.86 3.02 7.11
N LEU A 32 -6.33 3.70 6.10
CA LEU A 32 -6.07 3.14 4.78
C LEU A 32 -4.57 2.95 4.58
N GLU A 33 -4.18 1.83 4.00
CA GLU A 33 -2.77 1.61 3.61
C GLU A 33 -2.57 1.92 2.11
N SER A 34 -3.51 1.49 1.25
CA SER A 34 -3.46 1.77 -0.19
C SER A 34 -4.86 1.79 -0.80
N VAL A 35 -5.00 2.39 -1.98
CA VAL A 35 -6.21 2.45 -2.81
C VAL A 35 -5.83 2.08 -4.24
N VAL A 36 -6.75 1.52 -5.03
CA VAL A 36 -6.50 1.20 -6.44
C VAL A 36 -7.22 2.22 -7.32
N LEU A 37 -6.46 3.00 -8.09
CA LEU A 37 -6.98 4.04 -8.98
C LEU A 37 -6.71 3.70 -10.45
N PRO A 38 -7.73 3.38 -11.24
CA PRO A 38 -7.59 3.01 -12.65
C PRO A 38 -7.40 4.21 -13.58
N TRP A 39 -6.26 4.31 -14.28
CA TRP A 39 -5.94 5.44 -15.15
C TRP A 39 -6.01 6.78 -14.40
N SER A 40 -5.44 6.82 -13.19
CA SER A 40 -5.41 8.04 -12.38
C SER A 40 -4.54 9.12 -13.02
N SER A 41 -5.03 10.36 -12.98
CA SER A 41 -4.26 11.55 -13.28
C SER A 41 -3.49 12.04 -12.05
N SER A 42 -2.30 12.59 -12.28
CA SER A 42 -1.52 13.29 -11.25
C SER A 42 -2.07 14.69 -10.99
N ILE A 43 -2.00 15.15 -9.75
CA ILE A 43 -2.38 16.49 -9.31
C ILE A 43 -1.10 17.27 -8.99
N ALA A 44 -0.99 18.50 -9.51
CA ALA A 44 0.03 19.46 -9.11
C ALA A 44 -0.62 20.53 -8.23
N LEU A 45 0.03 20.87 -7.11
CA LEU A 45 -0.43 21.89 -6.18
C LEU A 45 0.41 23.15 -6.37
N ASP A 46 -0.27 24.30 -6.40
CA ASP A 46 0.36 25.61 -6.34
C ASP A 46 0.20 26.18 -4.93
N GLU A 47 1.26 26.08 -4.13
CA GLU A 47 1.25 26.51 -2.74
C GLU A 47 1.05 28.03 -2.58
N ALA A 48 1.49 28.83 -3.56
CA ALA A 48 1.33 30.28 -3.50
C ALA A 48 -0.14 30.67 -3.63
N VAL A 49 -0.85 30.06 -4.59
CA VAL A 49 -2.28 30.28 -4.78
C VAL A 49 -3.09 29.75 -3.59
N LEU A 50 -2.71 28.59 -3.04
CA LEU A 50 -3.37 28.03 -1.86
C LEU A 50 -3.27 28.96 -0.66
N ASN A 51 -2.07 29.49 -0.39
CA ASN A 51 -1.83 30.41 0.73
C ASN A 51 -2.56 31.75 0.52
N GLU A 52 -2.55 32.32 -0.70
CA GLU A 52 -3.28 33.54 -1.02
C GLU A 52 -4.79 33.38 -0.77
N LYS A 53 -5.36 32.24 -1.16
CA LYS A 53 -6.78 31.93 -0.97
C LYS A 53 -7.09 31.39 0.43
N GLY A 54 -6.08 31.24 1.30
CA GLY A 54 -6.22 30.74 2.66
C GLY A 54 -6.67 29.29 2.74
N PHE A 55 -6.23 28.42 1.83
CA PHE A 55 -6.46 26.97 1.89
C PHE A 55 -5.23 26.22 2.38
N ILE A 56 -5.46 25.22 3.23
CA ILE A 56 -4.47 24.24 3.65
C ILE A 56 -4.72 22.96 2.85
N ALA A 57 -3.70 22.52 2.12
CA ALA A 57 -3.74 21.26 1.39
C ALA A 57 -3.10 20.14 2.21
N ALA A 58 -3.75 18.99 2.26
CA ALA A 58 -3.17 17.76 2.78
C ALA A 58 -3.21 16.68 1.70
N THR A 59 -2.05 16.10 1.38
CA THR A 59 -1.95 14.98 0.45
C THR A 59 -2.63 13.76 1.05
N LEU A 60 -3.56 13.15 0.31
CA LEU A 60 -4.29 11.95 0.73
C LEU A 60 -3.66 10.70 0.14
N LEU A 61 -3.43 10.70 -1.17
CA LEU A 61 -2.94 9.54 -1.90
C LEU A 61 -1.76 9.96 -2.80
N ASN A 62 -0.67 9.20 -2.74
CA ASN A 62 0.50 9.38 -3.59
C ASN A 62 0.97 8.05 -4.21
N THR A 63 1.61 8.13 -5.38
CA THR A 63 2.34 6.98 -5.92
C THR A 63 3.66 6.80 -5.16
N THR A 64 4.28 5.63 -5.31
CA THR A 64 5.64 5.42 -4.82
C THR A 64 6.66 6.19 -5.67
N ARG A 65 7.93 6.23 -5.24
CA ARG A 65 9.06 6.71 -6.04
C ARG A 65 9.24 6.03 -7.41
N PHE A 66 8.61 4.86 -7.61
CA PHE A 66 8.60 4.13 -8.88
C PHE A 66 7.36 4.44 -9.74
N GLY A 67 6.54 5.41 -9.33
CA GLY A 67 5.42 5.90 -10.12
C GLY A 67 5.92 6.63 -11.36
N GLY A 68 5.30 6.37 -12.50
CA GLY A 68 5.59 7.07 -13.76
C GLY A 68 4.38 7.88 -14.20
N LYS A 69 4.64 8.98 -14.92
CA LYS A 69 3.62 9.79 -15.59
C LYS A 69 3.80 9.66 -17.11
N GLN A 70 2.71 9.38 -17.81
CA GLN A 70 2.67 9.33 -19.26
C GLN A 70 1.70 10.38 -19.78
N THR A 71 2.10 11.08 -20.83
CA THR A 71 1.32 12.15 -21.47
C THR A 71 1.34 12.00 -22.98
N GLY A 72 0.28 12.41 -23.66
CA GLY A 72 0.14 12.27 -25.11
C GLY A 72 -0.37 10.89 -25.52
N THR A 73 0.07 10.39 -26.67
CA THR A 73 -0.34 9.09 -27.20
C THR A 73 0.58 8.00 -26.65
N PHE A 74 0.02 7.04 -25.95
CA PHE A 74 0.74 5.87 -25.43
C PHE A 74 -0.10 4.61 -25.64
N VAL A 75 0.59 3.47 -25.69
CA VAL A 75 -0.02 2.17 -25.89
C VAL A 75 -0.50 1.64 -24.54
N ILE A 76 -1.76 1.19 -24.50
CA ILE A 76 -2.43 0.69 -23.28
C ILE A 76 -2.41 -0.84 -23.18
N ASP A 77 -1.52 -1.49 -23.93
CA ASP A 77 -1.38 -2.95 -23.97
C ASP A 77 -1.00 -3.50 -22.58
N PRO A 78 -1.80 -4.42 -22.00
CA PRO A 78 -1.49 -5.05 -20.72
C PRO A 78 -0.15 -5.79 -20.66
N GLN A 79 0.39 -6.22 -21.81
CA GLN A 79 1.65 -6.96 -21.89
C GLN A 79 2.87 -6.04 -22.02
N GLN A 80 2.67 -4.76 -22.34
CA GLN A 80 3.77 -3.83 -22.51
C GLN A 80 4.28 -3.36 -21.13
N PRO A 81 5.61 -3.41 -20.88
CA PRO A 81 6.16 -2.89 -19.64
C PRO A 81 5.97 -1.37 -19.56
N PRO A 82 5.63 -0.81 -18.38
CA PRO A 82 5.48 0.63 -18.20
C PRO A 82 6.83 1.34 -18.41
N SER A 83 6.76 2.58 -18.90
CA SER A 83 7.95 3.42 -19.09
C SER A 83 8.71 3.60 -17.78
N GLN A 84 10.04 3.51 -17.85
CA GLN A 84 10.95 3.73 -16.71
C GLN A 84 11.52 5.16 -16.69
N GLN A 85 11.01 6.05 -17.53
CA GLN A 85 11.46 7.44 -17.62
C GLN A 85 10.66 8.33 -16.67
N ASN A 86 11.32 9.35 -16.10
CA ASN A 86 10.70 10.36 -15.22
C ASN A 86 9.90 9.74 -14.05
N LEU A 87 10.46 8.72 -13.42
CA LEU A 87 9.87 8.11 -12.24
C LEU A 87 9.95 9.07 -11.05
N GLY A 88 8.89 9.11 -10.25
CA GLY A 88 8.82 9.91 -9.04
C GLY A 88 7.49 9.76 -8.34
N GLU A 89 7.42 10.25 -7.10
CA GLU A 89 6.17 10.32 -6.37
C GLU A 89 5.24 11.33 -7.03
N GLN A 90 4.00 10.91 -7.29
CA GLN A 90 2.95 11.72 -7.90
C GLN A 90 1.77 11.79 -6.93
N ILE A 91 1.30 12.99 -6.64
CA ILE A 91 0.08 13.19 -5.87
C ILE A 91 -1.10 12.83 -6.78
N VAL A 92 -2.04 12.03 -6.28
CA VAL A 92 -3.23 11.61 -7.04
C VAL A 92 -4.54 11.91 -6.31
N ALA A 93 -4.47 12.22 -5.01
CA ALA A 93 -5.60 12.80 -4.29
C ALA A 93 -5.13 13.76 -3.19
N VAL A 94 -5.90 14.83 -3.00
CA VAL A 94 -5.63 15.89 -2.03
C VAL A 94 -6.93 16.34 -1.37
N SER A 95 -6.87 16.69 -0.09
CA SER A 95 -7.93 17.42 0.61
C SER A 95 -7.52 18.87 0.79
N LEU A 96 -8.47 19.79 0.61
CA LEU A 96 -8.31 21.22 0.83
C LEU A 96 -9.30 21.64 1.91
N ALA A 97 -8.82 22.38 2.91
CA ALA A 97 -9.65 22.99 3.94
C ALA A 97 -9.27 24.46 4.11
N LYS A 98 -10.24 25.34 4.34
CA LYS A 98 -9.96 26.75 4.58
C LYS A 98 -9.25 26.94 5.93
N SER A 99 -8.11 27.63 5.93
CA SER A 99 -7.32 27.99 7.11
C SER A 99 -8.15 28.84 8.05
N GLY A 100 -8.19 28.46 9.34
CA GLY A 100 -8.99 29.15 10.37
C GLY A 100 -10.44 28.65 10.52
N ALA A 101 -10.87 27.65 9.75
CA ALA A 101 -12.19 27.05 9.88
C ALA A 101 -12.23 25.76 10.73
N GLY A 102 -11.19 25.52 11.55
CA GLY A 102 -11.19 24.40 12.50
C GLY A 102 -12.43 24.49 13.41
N ASP A 103 -13.35 23.54 13.24
CA ASP A 103 -14.66 23.44 13.89
C ASP A 103 -15.70 24.54 13.63
N SER A 104 -15.49 25.39 12.63
CA SER A 104 -16.57 26.29 12.20
C SER A 104 -17.61 25.52 11.38
N PRO A 105 -18.92 25.63 11.67
CA PRO A 105 -19.98 24.94 10.92
C PRO A 105 -19.98 25.28 9.42
N ASN A 106 -19.37 26.41 9.03
CA ASN A 106 -19.21 26.87 7.64
C ASN A 106 -17.82 26.57 7.04
N ALA A 107 -17.08 25.59 7.57
CA ALA A 107 -15.76 25.23 7.03
C ALA A 107 -15.86 24.67 5.61
N THR A 108 -15.34 25.42 4.63
CA THR A 108 -15.22 24.93 3.26
C THR A 108 -14.17 23.83 3.18
N ARG A 109 -14.62 22.63 2.83
CA ARG A 109 -13.81 21.42 2.64
C ARG A 109 -13.98 20.92 1.22
N MET A 110 -12.91 20.46 0.60
CA MET A 110 -12.92 19.87 -0.73
C MET A 110 -11.98 18.67 -0.76
N VAL A 111 -12.39 17.61 -1.45
CA VAL A 111 -11.53 16.47 -1.76
C VAL A 111 -11.43 16.36 -3.28
N VAL A 112 -10.22 16.33 -3.79
CA VAL A 112 -9.94 16.18 -5.22
C VAL A 112 -9.24 14.84 -5.41
N VAL A 113 -9.82 14.00 -6.26
CA VAL A 113 -9.26 12.70 -6.65
C VAL A 113 -9.05 12.72 -8.15
N GLY A 114 -7.84 12.41 -8.61
CA GLY A 114 -7.49 12.35 -10.03
C GLY A 114 -8.10 11.16 -10.77
N ASN A 115 -9.24 10.65 -10.32
CA ASN A 115 -9.87 9.47 -10.86
C ASN A 115 -11.40 9.51 -10.72
N SER A 116 -12.12 9.16 -11.79
CA SER A 116 -13.58 9.09 -11.80
C SER A 116 -14.12 7.67 -11.58
N ALA A 117 -13.34 6.63 -11.87
CA ALA A 117 -13.84 5.26 -11.92
C ALA A 117 -13.63 4.47 -10.61
N PHE A 118 -12.88 4.99 -9.64
CA PHE A 118 -12.49 4.25 -8.43
C PHE A 118 -13.67 3.79 -7.56
N LEU A 119 -14.81 4.48 -7.60
CA LEU A 119 -16.04 4.13 -6.87
C LEU A 119 -17.07 3.37 -7.70
N THR A 120 -16.75 3.00 -8.94
CA THR A 120 -17.66 2.16 -9.73
C THR A 120 -17.71 0.74 -9.17
N ASP A 121 -18.83 0.06 -9.39
CA ASP A 121 -19.10 -1.30 -8.88
C ASP A 121 -17.95 -2.29 -9.14
N GLU A 122 -17.33 -2.21 -10.32
CA GLU A 122 -16.21 -3.09 -10.68
C GLU A 122 -15.01 -2.91 -9.75
N PHE A 123 -14.61 -1.66 -9.49
CA PHE A 123 -13.44 -1.38 -8.66
C PHE A 123 -13.74 -1.54 -7.17
N VAL A 124 -14.95 -1.20 -6.73
CA VAL A 124 -15.37 -1.41 -5.34
C VAL A 124 -15.41 -2.91 -4.99
N LYS A 125 -15.95 -3.76 -5.88
CA LYS A 125 -16.00 -5.21 -5.66
C LYS A 125 -14.61 -5.84 -5.61
N ASN A 126 -13.71 -5.41 -6.49
CA ASN A 126 -12.34 -5.94 -6.58
C ASN A 126 -11.37 -5.31 -5.57
N SER A 127 -11.70 -4.15 -5.02
CA SER A 127 -10.85 -3.37 -4.13
C SER A 127 -11.71 -2.65 -3.08
N PRO A 128 -12.14 -3.35 -2.01
CA PRO A 128 -12.97 -2.78 -0.95
C PRO A 128 -12.39 -1.52 -0.31
N GLN A 129 -11.06 -1.36 -0.33
CA GLN A 129 -10.37 -0.15 0.10
C GLN A 129 -10.80 1.12 -0.63
N ASN A 130 -11.28 1.02 -1.87
CA ASN A 130 -11.78 2.16 -2.63
C ASN A 130 -13.08 2.71 -2.04
N LEU A 131 -13.98 1.81 -1.64
CA LEU A 131 -15.22 2.18 -0.96
C LEU A 131 -14.94 2.79 0.41
N ALA A 132 -14.02 2.18 1.17
CA ALA A 132 -13.59 2.73 2.45
C ALA A 132 -13.05 4.16 2.29
N PHE A 133 -12.18 4.41 1.30
CA PHE A 133 -11.71 5.77 0.99
C PHE A 133 -12.85 6.73 0.65
N GLY A 134 -13.81 6.32 -0.19
CA GLY A 134 -14.97 7.13 -0.52
C GLY A 134 -15.83 7.49 0.70
N MET A 135 -16.07 6.52 1.59
CA MET A 135 -16.83 6.73 2.83
C MET A 135 -16.11 7.69 3.80
N GLU A 136 -14.80 7.54 3.97
CA GLU A 136 -14.00 8.42 4.82
C GLU A 136 -13.94 9.85 4.26
N ALA A 137 -13.78 9.99 2.94
CA ALA A 137 -13.81 11.28 2.29
C ALA A 137 -15.19 11.95 2.46
N LEU A 138 -16.27 11.19 2.29
CA LEU A 138 -17.63 11.68 2.49
C LEU A 138 -17.89 12.09 3.94
N SER A 139 -17.50 11.28 4.92
CA SER A 139 -17.62 11.60 6.35
C SER A 139 -16.86 12.87 6.71
N TRP A 140 -15.66 13.04 6.17
CA TRP A 140 -14.87 14.26 6.40
C TRP A 140 -15.52 15.49 5.75
N LEU A 141 -16.14 15.34 4.58
CA LEU A 141 -16.90 16.39 3.90
C LEU A 141 -18.21 16.73 4.63
N SER A 142 -18.90 15.74 5.21
CA SER A 142 -20.13 15.94 6.00
C SER A 142 -19.86 16.50 7.40
N GLN A 143 -18.59 16.61 7.80
CA GLN A 143 -18.17 16.97 9.15
C GLN A 143 -18.67 15.98 10.23
N GLU A 144 -19.04 14.76 9.83
CA GLU A 144 -19.39 13.70 10.76
C GLU A 144 -18.11 13.05 11.29
N GLU A 145 -18.06 12.85 12.60
CA GLU A 145 -17.03 12.01 13.22
C GLU A 145 -17.07 10.63 12.57
N SER A 146 -15.90 10.14 12.13
CA SER A 146 -15.77 9.13 11.10
C SER A 146 -16.72 7.93 11.28
N LEU A 147 -17.68 7.75 10.36
CA LEU A 147 -18.69 6.67 10.46
C LEU A 147 -18.17 5.27 10.09
N ALA A 148 -16.92 5.14 9.63
CA ALA A 148 -16.38 3.87 9.18
C ALA A 148 -15.71 3.08 10.32
N GLY A 149 -16.51 2.38 11.13
CA GLY A 149 -16.03 1.41 12.12
C GLY A 149 -15.36 0.15 11.52
N ILE A 150 -15.22 0.06 10.20
CA ILE A 150 -14.70 -1.12 9.51
C ILE A 150 -13.25 -0.89 9.09
N GLN A 151 -12.33 -1.30 9.96
CA GLN A 151 -10.94 -1.49 9.59
C GLN A 151 -10.85 -2.67 8.62
N ILE A 152 -10.85 -2.40 7.31
CA ILE A 152 -10.58 -3.44 6.32
C ILE A 152 -9.09 -3.80 6.45
N LYS A 153 -8.80 -4.76 7.32
CA LYS A 153 -7.49 -5.36 7.51
C LYS A 153 -7.20 -6.30 6.32
N GLN A 154 -7.38 -5.82 5.09
CA GLN A 154 -6.81 -6.51 3.94
C GLN A 154 -5.31 -6.30 4.01
N LYS A 155 -4.67 -7.35 4.55
CA LYS A 155 -3.24 -7.52 4.68
C LYS A 155 -2.62 -7.29 3.30
N ILE A 156 -2.11 -6.08 3.05
CA ILE A 156 -1.12 -5.90 1.98
C ILE A 156 -0.04 -6.91 2.30
N GLU A 157 0.35 -7.73 1.31
CA GLU A 157 1.57 -8.49 1.42
C GLU A 157 2.68 -7.49 1.70
N ARG A 158 3.07 -7.36 2.97
CA ARG A 158 4.18 -6.51 3.41
C ARG A 158 5.44 -7.16 2.90
N LYS A 159 5.71 -6.94 1.61
CA LYS A 159 6.96 -7.32 0.99
C LYS A 159 8.04 -6.52 1.71
N LEU A 160 8.99 -7.23 2.27
CA LEU A 160 10.12 -6.62 2.96
C LEU A 160 10.86 -5.74 1.94
N LEU A 161 10.77 -4.43 2.12
CA LEU A 161 11.47 -3.44 1.33
C LEU A 161 12.88 -3.34 1.90
N PHE A 162 13.81 -4.06 1.30
CA PHE A 162 15.22 -3.94 1.64
C PHE A 162 15.82 -2.81 0.80
N GLU A 163 16.44 -1.82 1.44
CA GLU A 163 17.13 -0.73 0.73
C GLU A 163 18.39 -1.21 0.01
N ASN A 164 19.04 -2.27 0.52
CA ASN A 164 20.31 -2.75 0.00
C ASN A 164 20.24 -4.20 -0.51
N LYS A 165 20.79 -4.45 -1.71
CA LYS A 165 20.86 -5.78 -2.34
C LYS A 165 21.66 -6.78 -1.49
N THR A 166 22.67 -6.34 -0.74
CA THR A 166 23.46 -7.21 0.14
C THR A 166 22.67 -7.71 1.33
N GLN A 167 21.76 -6.88 1.87
CA GLN A 167 20.88 -7.26 2.98
C GLN A 167 19.90 -8.36 2.54
N VAL A 168 19.37 -8.26 1.32
CA VAL A 168 18.51 -9.30 0.73
C VAL A 168 19.25 -10.63 0.66
N ALA A 169 20.50 -10.62 0.17
CA ALA A 169 21.31 -11.82 0.05
C ALA A 169 21.60 -12.43 1.43
N LEU A 170 22.02 -11.62 2.41
CA LEU A 170 22.34 -12.09 3.75
C LEU A 170 21.12 -12.71 4.44
N VAL A 171 19.94 -12.07 4.36
CA VAL A 171 18.70 -12.61 4.94
C VAL A 171 18.28 -13.91 4.24
N LYS A 172 18.36 -13.96 2.91
CA LYS A 172 17.98 -15.15 2.13
C LYS A 172 18.89 -16.34 2.42
N TYR A 173 20.21 -16.15 2.29
CA TYR A 173 21.17 -17.22 2.51
C TYR A 173 21.30 -17.58 3.99
N GLY A 174 21.21 -16.60 4.89
CA GLY A 174 21.20 -16.81 6.33
C GLY A 174 20.02 -17.68 6.76
N ASN A 175 18.80 -17.38 6.31
CA ASN A 175 17.64 -18.19 6.65
C ASN A 175 17.72 -19.61 6.06
N MET A 176 18.24 -19.75 4.83
CA MET A 176 18.45 -21.05 4.18
C MET A 176 19.50 -21.90 4.90
N LEU A 177 20.60 -21.31 5.35
CA LEU A 177 21.60 -21.96 6.20
C LEU A 177 21.01 -22.37 7.55
N LEU A 178 20.22 -21.49 8.18
CA LEU A 178 19.64 -21.74 9.49
C LEU A 178 18.61 -22.89 9.45
N ALA A 179 17.82 -22.97 8.36
CA ALA A 179 16.91 -24.09 8.11
C ALA A 179 17.63 -25.45 7.95
N LEU A 180 18.86 -25.46 7.43
CA LEU A 180 19.69 -26.67 7.32
C LEU A 180 20.43 -27.00 8.63
N LEU A 181 20.92 -25.98 9.34
CA LEU A 181 21.71 -26.15 10.56
C LEU A 181 20.87 -26.54 11.77
N LEU A 182 19.62 -26.07 11.88
CA LEU A 182 18.76 -26.41 13.02
C LEU A 182 18.51 -27.92 13.17
N PRO A 183 18.09 -28.67 12.11
CA PRO A 183 17.93 -30.11 12.19
C PRO A 183 19.25 -30.85 12.45
N ALA A 184 20.32 -30.43 11.76
CA ALA A 184 21.64 -31.04 11.89
C ALA A 184 22.22 -30.87 13.31
N GLY A 185 22.12 -29.65 13.85
CA GLY A 185 22.54 -29.30 15.20
C GLY A 185 21.71 -30.02 16.27
N PHE A 186 20.38 -30.09 16.10
CA PHE A 186 19.51 -30.86 16.99
C PHE A 186 19.86 -32.35 16.98
N GLY A 187 20.15 -32.92 15.79
CA GLY A 187 20.60 -34.29 15.63
C GLY A 187 21.92 -34.57 16.36
N ALA A 188 22.92 -33.70 16.18
CA ALA A 188 24.21 -33.78 16.84
C ALA A 188 24.07 -33.69 18.37
N PHE A 189 23.31 -32.71 18.86
CA PHE A 189 23.02 -32.53 20.28
C PHE A 189 22.34 -33.78 20.88
N ARG A 190 21.33 -34.34 20.20
CA ARG A 190 20.65 -35.57 20.64
C ARG A 190 21.60 -36.75 20.75
N LEU A 191 22.53 -36.90 19.80
CA LEU A 191 23.53 -37.97 19.82
C LEU A 191 24.57 -37.78 20.93
N MET A 192 25.03 -36.56 21.16
CA MET A 192 25.96 -36.24 22.25
C MET A 192 25.31 -36.49 23.61
N ARG A 193 24.05 -36.07 23.81
CA ARG A 193 23.28 -36.36 25.03
C ARG A 193 23.15 -37.86 25.28
N ARG A 194 22.87 -38.66 24.24
CA ARG A 194 22.80 -40.13 24.35
C ARG A 194 24.14 -40.75 24.74
N ARG A 195 25.26 -40.21 24.24
CA ARG A 195 26.61 -40.70 24.59
C ARG A 195 27.03 -40.30 26.00
N HIS A 196 26.67 -39.11 26.47
CA HIS A 196 26.95 -38.68 27.85
C HIS A 196 26.19 -39.50 28.90
N LEU A 197 24.93 -39.84 28.64
CA LEU A 197 24.12 -40.66 29.57
C LEU A 197 24.65 -42.10 29.74
N ARG A 198 25.41 -42.62 28.76
CA ARG A 198 26.06 -43.95 28.87
C ARG A 198 27.30 -43.96 29.77
N LYS A 199 27.84 -42.79 30.13
CA LYS A 199 29.02 -42.66 31.02
C LYS A 199 28.64 -42.49 32.49
N LEU A 200 27.35 -42.40 32.81
CA LEU A 200 26.88 -42.39 34.19
C LEU A 200 26.84 -43.84 34.70
N VAL A 201 27.86 -44.22 35.46
CA VAL A 201 27.90 -45.49 36.22
C VAL A 201 27.00 -45.31 37.44
N TYR A 202 26.00 -46.19 37.61
CA TYR A 202 25.21 -46.24 38.83
C TYR A 202 26.09 -46.76 39.97
N SER A 203 26.38 -45.89 40.94
CA SER A 203 26.89 -46.33 42.23
C SER A 203 25.70 -46.88 43.03
N SER A 204 25.59 -48.20 43.16
CA SER A 204 24.65 -48.81 44.11
C SER A 204 25.21 -48.65 45.51
N TYR A 205 24.41 -48.08 46.41
CA TYR A 205 24.65 -48.06 47.86
C TYR A 205 23.86 -49.19 48.52
#